data_AF-A0AAU9D6U2-F1
#
_entry.id   AF-A0AAU9D6U2-F1
#
_cell.length_a   1.000
_cell.length_b   1.000
_cell.length_c   1.000
_cell.angle_alpha   90.00
_cell.angle_beta   90.00
_cell.angle_gamma   90.00
#
_symmetry.space_group_name_H-M   'P 1'
#
loop_
_entity.id
_entity.type
_entity.pdbx_description
1 polymer ?
#
loop_
_entity_poly.entity_id
_entity_poly.type
_entity_poly.pdbx_seq_one_letter_code
_entity_poly.pdbx_strand_id
1 'polypeptide(L)'
;MIEKDFFRKTMLAGIGLLDMTKEKADEVVKELVKRGEIAENEGKEYADEILKKAKGFEEELTEKIESVLKEKSYAKEDKVEIIEKKLDEILEKLNNM
;
A
#
# COMPACT_ATOMS: atom_id res chain seq x y z
N MET A 1 -17.02 9.69 15.07
CA MET A 1 -16.37 9.85 13.76
C MET A 1 -14.88 9.48 13.79
N ILE A 2 -14.14 9.75 14.88
CA ILE A 2 -12.69 9.45 14.99
C ILE A 2 -12.38 7.95 15.17
N GLU A 3 -13.19 7.20 15.94
CA GLU A 3 -12.93 5.78 16.24
C GLU A 3 -13.06 4.86 15.01
N LYS A 4 -14.09 5.10 14.20
CA LYS A 4 -14.42 4.35 12.98
C LYS A 4 -13.30 4.38 11.94
N ASP A 5 -12.75 5.57 11.74
CA ASP A 5 -11.68 5.83 10.78
C ASP A 5 -10.33 5.29 11.24
N PHE A 6 -10.08 5.33 12.54
CA PHE A 6 -8.85 4.80 13.13
C PHE A 6 -8.75 3.28 12.95
N PHE A 7 -9.84 2.54 13.21
CA PHE A 7 -9.86 1.09 13.02
C PHE A 7 -9.65 0.71 11.55
N ARG A 8 -10.35 1.39 10.63
CA ARG A 8 -10.17 1.21 9.18
C ARG A 8 -8.72 1.41 8.75
N LYS A 9 -8.12 2.52 9.16
CA LYS A 9 -6.72 2.83 8.85
C LYS A 9 -5.76 1.82 9.46
N THR A 10 -6.06 1.29 10.65
CA THR A 10 -5.23 0.27 11.30
C THR A 10 -5.27 -1.06 10.55
N MET A 11 -6.45 -1.53 10.12
CA MET A 11 -6.55 -2.74 9.28
C MET A 11 -5.80 -2.57 7.95
N LEU A 12 -6.02 -1.44 7.28
CA LEU A 12 -5.35 -1.15 6.00
C LEU A 12 -3.84 -1.04 6.16
N ALA A 13 -3.36 -0.46 7.26
CA ALA A 13 -1.93 -0.40 7.58
C ALA A 13 -1.34 -1.78 7.87
N GLY A 14 -2.10 -2.67 8.50
CA GLY A 14 -1.68 -4.05 8.77
C GLY A 14 -1.53 -4.90 7.50
N ILE A 15 -2.36 -4.65 6.49
CA ILE A 15 -2.28 -5.34 5.19
C ILE A 15 -1.22 -4.70 4.28
N GLY A 16 -1.06 -3.37 4.37
CA GLY A 16 -0.20 -2.60 3.48
C GLY A 16 -0.88 -2.30 2.14
N LEU A 17 -0.54 -1.15 1.56
CA LEU A 17 -1.12 -0.71 0.28
C LEU A 17 -0.49 -1.40 -0.93
N LEU A 18 0.79 -1.78 -0.85
CA LEU A 18 1.52 -2.43 -1.94
C LEU A 18 1.14 -3.91 -2.11
N ASP A 19 0.77 -4.57 -1.02
CA ASP A 19 0.36 -5.99 -1.00
C ASP A 19 -1.17 -6.13 -1.04
N MET A 20 -1.87 -5.06 -1.43
CA MET A 20 -3.33 -5.00 -1.48
C MET A 20 -3.85 -5.77 -2.70
N THR A 21 -4.57 -6.86 -2.44
CA THR A 21 -5.26 -7.65 -3.47
C THR A 21 -6.77 -7.53 -3.34
N LYS A 22 -7.50 -8.02 -4.35
CA LYS A 22 -8.97 -8.00 -4.31
C LYS A 22 -9.53 -8.79 -3.12
N GLU A 23 -8.97 -9.96 -2.86
CA GLU A 23 -9.37 -10.80 -1.72
C GLU A 23 -9.12 -10.10 -0.38
N LYS A 24 -7.98 -9.42 -0.23
CA LYS A 24 -7.66 -8.65 0.98
C LYS A 24 -8.56 -7.44 1.16
N ALA A 25 -8.88 -6.72 0.07
CA ALA A 25 -9.83 -5.62 0.11
C ALA A 25 -11.24 -6.10 0.52
N ASP A 26 -11.69 -7.23 -0.03
CA ASP A 26 -12.97 -7.86 0.32
C ASP A 26 -13.00 -8.29 1.81
N GLU A 27 -11.89 -8.83 2.35
CA GLU A 27 -11.78 -9.17 3.78
C GLU A 27 -11.87 -7.95 4.70
N VAL A 28 -11.18 -6.86 4.35
CA VAL A 28 -11.25 -5.59 5.09
C VAL A 28 -12.69 -5.11 5.13
N VAL A 29 -13.33 -5.04 3.97
CA VAL A 29 -14.73 -4.60 3.85
C VAL A 29 -15.65 -5.49 4.66
N LYS A 30 -15.48 -6.82 4.60
CA LYS A 30 -16.31 -7.77 5.34
C LYS A 30 -16.22 -7.54 6.85
N GLU A 31 -15.03 -7.31 7.39
CA GLU A 31 -14.85 -7.02 8.82
C GLU A 31 -15.45 -5.65 9.21
N LEU A 32 -15.39 -4.68 8.31
CA LEU A 32 -16.00 -3.36 8.51
C LEU A 32 -17.54 -3.41 8.46
N VAL A 33 -18.12 -4.18 7.55
CA VAL A 33 -19.57 -4.44 7.51
C VAL A 33 -20.01 -5.15 8.79
N LYS A 34 -19.28 -6.18 9.23
CA LYS A 34 -19.56 -6.92 10.47
C LYS A 34 -19.54 -6.04 11.71
N ARG A 35 -18.73 -4.98 11.71
CA ARG A 35 -18.64 -3.99 12.79
C ARG A 35 -19.65 -2.85 12.68
N GLY A 36 -20.47 -2.81 11.62
CA GLY A 36 -21.40 -1.72 11.36
C GLY A 36 -20.71 -0.42 10.93
N GLU A 37 -19.51 -0.54 10.36
CA GLU A 37 -18.73 0.60 9.87
C GLU A 37 -19.03 0.96 8.42
N ILE A 38 -19.46 -0.01 7.63
CA ILE A 38 -19.89 0.14 6.24
C ILE A 38 -21.23 -0.58 6.10
N ALA A 39 -22.14 -0.02 5.31
CA ALA A 39 -23.38 -0.72 4.99
C ALA A 39 -23.11 -1.90 4.04
N GLU A 40 -23.82 -3.00 4.19
CA GLU A 40 -23.58 -4.23 3.41
C GLU A 40 -23.71 -3.98 1.89
N ASN A 41 -24.63 -3.10 1.48
CA ASN A 41 -24.82 -2.71 0.09
C ASN A 41 -23.69 -1.84 -0.49
N GLU A 42 -22.90 -1.17 0.36
CA GLU A 42 -21.79 -0.30 -0.05
C GLU A 42 -20.45 -1.03 -0.08
N GLY A 43 -20.37 -2.25 0.45
CA GLY A 43 -19.11 -2.97 0.64
C GLY A 43 -18.31 -3.16 -0.66
N LYS A 44 -18.99 -3.53 -1.75
CA LYS A 44 -18.34 -3.74 -3.04
C LYS A 44 -17.67 -2.47 -3.59
N GLU A 45 -18.37 -1.34 -3.50
CA GLU A 45 -17.84 -0.05 -3.95
C GLU A 45 -16.63 0.37 -3.10
N TYR A 46 -16.67 0.09 -1.80
CA TYR A 46 -15.56 0.33 -0.90
C TYR A 46 -14.33 -0.52 -1.21
N ALA A 47 -14.52 -1.80 -1.53
CA ALA A 47 -13.42 -2.69 -1.94
C ALA A 47 -12.75 -2.21 -3.23
N ASP A 48 -13.55 -1.80 -4.21
CA ASP A 48 -13.07 -1.23 -5.47
C ASP A 48 -12.31 0.10 -5.22
N GLU A 49 -12.77 0.93 -4.30
CA GLU A 49 -12.08 2.18 -3.91
C GLU A 49 -10.71 1.91 -3.27
N ILE A 50 -10.61 0.92 -2.37
CA ILE A 50 -9.35 0.52 -1.73
C ILE A 50 -8.36 0.05 -2.80
N LEU A 51 -8.79 -0.82 -3.72
CA LEU A 51 -7.96 -1.31 -4.82
C LEU A 51 -7.49 -0.20 -5.76
N LYS A 52 -8.38 0.74 -6.08
CA LYS A 52 -8.04 1.87 -6.93
C LYS A 52 -6.99 2.76 -6.28
N LYS A 53 -7.13 3.04 -4.97
CA LYS A 53 -6.13 3.80 -4.20
C LYS A 53 -4.78 3.09 -4.13
N ALA A 54 -4.78 1.77 -3.93
CA ALA A 54 -3.55 0.98 -3.92
C ALA A 54 -2.80 1.08 -5.25
N LYS A 55 -3.50 0.88 -6.39
CA LYS A 55 -2.90 1.01 -7.72
C LYS A 55 -2.37 2.41 -8.01
N GLY A 56 -3.16 3.44 -7.72
CA GLY A 56 -2.72 4.82 -7.93
C GLY A 56 -1.50 5.18 -7.09
N PHE A 57 -1.42 4.65 -5.87
CA PHE A 57 -0.24 4.82 -5.02
C PHE A 57 1.00 4.10 -5.59
N GLU A 58 0.83 2.87 -6.10
CA GLU A 58 1.91 2.11 -6.74
C GLU A 58 2.45 2.82 -7.99
N GLU A 59 1.56 3.36 -8.83
CA GLU A 59 1.91 4.15 -10.01
C GLU A 59 2.66 5.44 -9.63
N GLU A 60 2.12 6.23 -8.69
CA GLU A 60 2.76 7.47 -8.23
C GLU A 60 4.14 7.19 -7.60
N LEU A 61 4.24 6.12 -6.81
CA LEU A 61 5.49 5.71 -6.19
C LEU A 61 6.52 5.30 -7.25
N THR A 62 6.10 4.53 -8.26
CA THR A 62 6.94 4.11 -9.38
C THR A 62 7.43 5.31 -10.18
N GLU A 63 6.54 6.23 -10.55
CA GLU A 63 6.91 7.46 -11.26
C GLU A 63 7.90 8.32 -10.45
N LYS A 64 7.69 8.42 -9.14
CA LYS A 64 8.57 9.17 -8.25
C LYS A 64 9.93 8.52 -8.09
N ILE A 65 9.98 7.19 -7.99
CA ILE A 65 11.23 6.43 -7.98
C ILE A 65 11.96 6.63 -9.32
N GLU A 66 11.27 6.47 -10.44
CA GLU A 66 11.85 6.69 -11.77
C GLU A 66 12.35 8.13 -11.95
N SER A 67 11.60 9.12 -11.49
CA SER A 67 11.98 10.53 -11.55
C SER A 67 13.24 10.79 -10.73
N VAL A 68 13.28 10.31 -9.49
CA VAL A 68 14.45 10.42 -8.61
C VAL A 68 15.65 9.68 -9.19
N LEU A 69 15.45 8.51 -9.81
CA LEU A 69 16.49 7.75 -10.48
C LEU A 69 16.98 8.48 -11.73
N LYS A 70 16.11 9.02 -12.59
CA LYS A 70 16.49 9.79 -13.79
C LYS A 70 17.23 11.08 -13.42
N GLU A 71 16.77 11.82 -12.42
CA GLU A 71 17.44 13.01 -11.87
C GLU A 71 18.82 12.66 -11.30
N LYS A 72 18.95 11.45 -10.72
CA LYS A 72 20.20 10.91 -10.18
C LYS A 72 21.07 10.16 -11.20
N SER A 73 20.54 9.70 -12.32
CA SER A 73 21.30 9.06 -13.42
C SER A 73 22.12 10.08 -14.18
N TYR A 74 21.78 11.37 -14.11
CA TYR A 74 22.72 12.45 -14.45
C TYR A 74 23.90 12.56 -13.45
N ALA A 75 23.92 11.76 -12.37
CA ALA A 75 24.93 11.86 -11.31
C ALA A 75 25.57 10.53 -10.84
N LYS A 76 25.09 9.31 -11.19
CA LYS A 76 25.41 8.09 -10.42
C LYS A 76 25.33 6.75 -11.20
N GLU A 77 26.45 6.18 -11.60
CA GLU A 77 26.58 4.70 -11.64
C GLU A 77 26.66 4.16 -10.19
N ASP A 78 27.34 4.86 -9.28
CA ASP A 78 27.65 4.40 -7.91
C ASP A 78 26.48 4.34 -6.91
N LYS A 79 25.28 4.85 -7.22
CA LYS A 79 24.20 4.96 -6.21
C LYS A 79 22.93 4.19 -6.54
N VAL A 80 22.84 3.59 -7.72
CA VAL A 80 21.83 2.56 -7.99
C VAL A 80 22.16 1.32 -7.15
N GLU A 81 23.42 0.92 -7.11
CA GLU A 81 23.93 -0.19 -6.30
C GLU A 81 23.69 0.00 -4.79
N ILE A 82 23.76 1.25 -4.29
CA ILE A 82 23.46 1.58 -2.88
C ILE A 82 21.95 1.49 -2.59
N ILE A 83 21.10 1.83 -3.56
CA ILE A 83 19.65 1.76 -3.39
C ILE A 83 19.19 0.29 -3.41
N GLU A 84 19.73 -0.51 -4.33
CA GLU A 84 19.48 -1.96 -4.38
C GLU A 84 19.87 -2.63 -3.06
N LYS A 85 21.08 -2.34 -2.54
CA LYS A 85 21.51 -2.85 -1.22
C LYS A 85 20.57 -2.50 -0.08
N LYS A 86 20.04 -1.27 -0.06
CA LYS A 86 19.11 -0.83 0.99
C LYS A 86 17.74 -1.46 0.85
N LEU A 87 17.31 -1.72 -0.38
CA LEU A 87 16.05 -2.41 -0.64
C LEU A 87 16.14 -3.88 -0.21
N ASP A 88 17.25 -4.55 -0.52
CA ASP A 88 17.52 -5.91 -0.07
C ASP A 88 17.56 -6.02 1.46
N GLU A 89 18.21 -5.09 2.16
CA GLU A 89 18.23 -5.06 3.63
C GLU A 89 16.84 -4.87 4.25
N ILE A 90 15.97 -4.09 3.60
CA ILE A 90 14.60 -3.87 4.05
C ILE A 90 13.75 -5.11 3.79
N LEU A 91 13.92 -5.75 2.63
CA LEU A 91 13.22 -6.99 2.26
C LEU A 91 13.65 -8.18 3.14
N GLU A 92 14.94 -8.29 3.48
CA GLU A 92 15.43 -9.31 4.42
C GLU A 92 14.87 -9.11 5.83
N LYS A 93 14.78 -7.86 6.30
CA LYS A 93 14.20 -7.57 7.62
C LYS A 93 12.71 -7.84 7.68
N LEU A 94 12.00 -7.70 6.56
CA LEU A 94 10.57 -8.02 6.45
C LEU A 94 10.33 -9.53 6.34
N ASN A 95 11.23 -10.29 5.71
CA ASN A 95 11.13 -11.75 5.60
C ASN A 95 11.62 -12.50 6.86
N ASN A 96 12.42 -11.85 7.71
CA ASN A 96 12.90 -12.40 8.99
C ASN A 96 12.09 -11.90 10.20
N MET A 97 10.93 -11.29 9.97
CA MET A 97 9.87 -11.06 10.97
C MET A 97 8.78 -12.10 10.82
#